data_AF-I0TEZ5-F1
#
_entry.id   AF-I0TEZ5-F1
#
_cell.length_a   1.000
_cell.length_b   1.000
_cell.length_c   1.000
_cell.angle_alpha   90.00
_cell.angle_beta   90.00
_cell.angle_gamma   90.00
#
_symmetry.space_group_name_H-M   'P 1'
#
loop_
_entity.id
_entity.type
_entity.pdbx_description
1 polymer ?
#
loop_
_entity_poly.entity_id
_entity_poly.type
_entity_poly.pdbx_seq_one_letter_code
_entity_poly.pdbx_strand_id
1 'polypeptide(L)'
;MTYEEHYNQASKMKEECSMKDSIGIVRHLILINGIKFNMDCTDVSSCHDVRAMDFEQYSSNSSPVFFTGDSYFLDGKLMSITINSLPSDESMMCYMPNFLSTMDLPKNRAVFDISNVALHNKLINQANNLFIYLSEKYGKPIEEYEIKKLSQKQNNTSQKYNAQWYSLCNSGASLPRAKWQSNGMEIVLGISSNGTVSISFLNEKELSYSNLEKYFKPTEREQKITTW
;
A
#
# COMPACT_ATOMS: atom_id res chain seq x y z
N MET A 1 9.70 11.11 -12.35
CA MET A 1 10.90 10.74 -11.61
C MET A 1 11.39 9.41 -12.16
N THR A 2 12.61 9.33 -12.67
CA THR A 2 13.23 8.10 -13.15
C THR A 2 13.71 7.23 -11.99
N TYR A 3 14.15 5.99 -12.27
CA TYR A 3 14.80 5.12 -11.28
C TYR A 3 16.00 5.79 -10.60
N GLU A 4 16.89 6.41 -11.39
CA GLU A 4 18.09 7.07 -10.88
C GLU A 4 17.73 8.31 -10.03
N GLU A 5 16.77 9.12 -10.50
CA GLU A 5 16.28 10.26 -9.72
C GLU A 5 15.66 9.81 -8.40
N HIS A 6 14.86 8.73 -8.42
CA HIS A 6 14.26 8.18 -7.21
C HIS A 6 15.32 7.65 -6.25
N TYR A 7 16.31 6.90 -6.75
CA TYR A 7 17.42 6.41 -5.95
C TYR A 7 18.18 7.53 -5.25
N ASN A 8 18.53 8.57 -5.99
CA ASN A 8 19.29 9.70 -5.46
C ASN A 8 18.49 10.45 -4.37
N GLN A 9 17.18 10.63 -4.58
CA GLN A 9 16.32 11.26 -3.59
C GLN A 9 16.09 10.39 -2.35
N ALA A 10 15.85 9.08 -2.52
CA ALA A 10 15.67 8.15 -1.42
C ALA A 10 16.95 8.05 -0.58
N SER A 11 18.11 7.94 -1.22
CA SER A 11 19.42 7.89 -0.55
C SER A 11 19.69 9.15 0.26
N LYS A 12 19.47 10.33 -0.34
CA LYS A 12 19.59 11.60 0.37
C LYS A 12 18.66 11.67 1.58
N MET A 13 17.41 11.26 1.43
CA MET A 13 16.45 11.27 2.55
C MET A 13 16.85 10.29 3.65
N LYS A 14 17.41 9.12 3.31
CA LYS A 14 17.94 8.16 4.27
C LYS A 14 19.10 8.73 5.08
N GLU A 15 20.04 9.43 4.44
CA GLU A 15 21.15 10.10 5.12
C GLU A 15 20.64 11.15 6.12
N GLU A 16 19.71 12.00 5.69
CA GLU A 16 19.13 13.07 6.54
C GLU A 16 18.29 12.52 7.71
N CYS A 17 17.73 11.33 7.56
CA CYS A 17 16.83 10.70 8.54
C CYS A 17 17.49 9.56 9.33
N SER A 18 18.81 9.44 9.27
CA SER A 18 19.56 8.39 9.95
C SER A 18 19.59 8.61 11.46
N MET A 19 19.14 7.61 12.21
CA MET A 19 19.20 7.61 13.68
C MET A 19 19.72 6.26 14.17
N LYS A 20 20.56 6.26 15.20
CA LYS A 20 20.93 5.02 15.91
C LYS A 20 19.85 4.72 16.95
N ASP A 21 19.32 3.50 16.93
CA ASP A 21 18.44 3.02 17.99
C ASP A 21 19.24 2.69 19.27
N SER A 22 18.52 2.32 20.34
CA SER A 22 19.10 2.06 21.67
C SER A 22 20.09 0.88 21.68
N ILE A 23 20.10 0.03 20.65
CA ILE A 23 21.01 -1.11 20.51
C ILE A 23 22.09 -0.86 19.44
N GLY A 24 22.19 0.37 18.95
CA GLY A 24 23.23 0.80 18.02
C GLY A 24 22.97 0.50 16.56
N ILE A 25 21.78 0.00 16.20
CA ILE A 25 21.37 -0.25 14.81
C ILE A 25 20.97 1.09 14.18
N VAL A 26 21.55 1.39 13.02
CA VAL A 26 21.14 2.55 12.22
C VAL A 26 19.79 2.25 11.59
N ARG A 27 18.84 3.17 11.78
CA ARG A 27 17.53 3.16 11.13
C ARG A 27 17.29 4.49 10.45
N HIS A 28 16.62 4.45 9.30
CA HIS A 28 16.27 5.64 8.54
C HIS A 28 14.80 5.96 8.79
N LEU A 29 14.50 6.91 9.68
CA LEU A 29 13.13 7.14 10.15
C LEU A 29 12.69 8.59 10.01
N ILE A 30 11.45 8.79 9.57
CA ILE A 30 10.78 10.09 9.64
C ILE A 30 9.63 10.04 10.65
N LEU A 31 9.33 11.18 11.27
CA LEU A 31 8.18 11.34 12.14
C LEU A 31 7.04 12.02 11.39
N ILE A 32 5.90 11.34 11.25
CA ILE A 32 4.66 11.90 10.72
C ILE A 32 3.61 11.82 11.81
N ASN A 33 3.15 12.97 12.29
CA ASN A 33 2.23 13.08 13.43
C ASN A 33 2.66 12.24 14.66
N GLY A 34 3.96 12.28 14.99
CA GLY A 34 4.54 11.52 16.10
C GLY A 34 4.73 10.01 15.84
N ILE A 35 4.36 9.49 14.67
CA ILE A 35 4.54 8.09 14.29
C ILE A 35 5.84 7.95 13.47
N LYS A 36 6.66 6.95 13.81
CA LYS A 36 7.91 6.62 13.11
C LYS A 36 7.60 5.82 11.84
N PHE A 37 7.95 6.38 10.69
CA PHE A 37 7.90 5.72 9.38
C PHE A 37 9.27 5.28 8.94
N ASN A 38 9.35 4.06 8.41
CA ASN A 38 10.59 3.47 7.92
C ASN A 38 10.87 3.95 6.49
N MET A 39 11.96 4.71 6.34
CA MET A 39 12.41 5.18 5.04
C MET A 39 13.08 4.11 4.20
N ASP A 40 13.43 2.97 4.78
CA ASP A 40 13.94 1.84 4.00
C ASP A 40 12.89 1.23 3.06
N CYS A 41 11.60 1.48 3.30
CA CYS A 41 10.53 1.15 2.36
C CYS A 41 10.64 1.90 1.03
N THR A 42 11.45 2.96 0.95
CA THR A 42 11.66 3.76 -0.27
C THR A 42 12.94 3.39 -1.03
N ASP A 43 13.62 2.31 -0.63
CA ASP A 43 14.83 1.86 -1.32
C ASP A 43 14.52 1.37 -2.74
N VAL A 44 15.40 1.68 -3.69
CA VAL A 44 15.31 1.16 -5.05
C VAL A 44 15.58 -0.33 -5.15
N SER A 45 16.26 -0.93 -4.16
CA SER A 45 16.39 -2.39 -4.07
C SER A 45 15.04 -3.11 -3.96
N SER A 46 13.99 -2.38 -3.58
CA SER A 46 12.64 -2.87 -3.32
C SER A 46 11.62 -2.25 -4.29
N CYS A 47 12.07 -1.77 -5.46
CA CYS A 47 11.19 -1.23 -6.50
C CYS A 47 10.80 -2.30 -7.52
N HIS A 48 9.62 -2.13 -8.12
CA HIS A 48 9.07 -3.04 -9.11
C HIS A 48 8.60 -2.28 -10.35
N ASP A 49 8.86 -2.83 -11.54
CA ASP A 49 8.11 -2.41 -12.72
C ASP A 49 6.70 -2.97 -12.65
N VAL A 50 5.71 -2.18 -13.05
CA VAL A 50 4.35 -2.65 -13.31
C VAL A 50 4.39 -3.56 -14.54
N ARG A 51 4.00 -4.81 -14.38
CA ARG A 51 4.03 -5.82 -15.46
C ARG A 51 2.61 -6.19 -15.89
N ALA A 52 2.51 -6.75 -17.10
CA ALA A 52 1.25 -7.32 -17.60
C ALA A 52 0.66 -8.38 -16.65
N MET A 53 1.51 -9.19 -16.01
CA MET A 53 1.08 -10.19 -15.03
C MET A 53 0.48 -9.58 -13.74
N ASP A 54 0.90 -8.37 -13.36
CA ASP A 54 0.26 -7.63 -12.26
C ASP A 54 -1.10 -7.12 -12.74
N PHE A 55 -1.18 -6.67 -14.00
CA PHE A 55 -2.43 -6.21 -14.60
C PHE A 55 -3.48 -7.32 -14.76
N GLU A 56 -3.07 -8.54 -15.15
CA GLU A 56 -3.95 -9.71 -15.31
C GLU A 56 -4.62 -10.16 -14.00
N GLN A 57 -4.14 -9.68 -12.86
CA GLN A 57 -4.77 -9.88 -11.56
C GLN A 57 -5.94 -8.91 -11.31
N TYR A 58 -6.18 -7.94 -12.20
CA TYR A 58 -7.31 -7.04 -12.12
C TYR A 58 -8.40 -7.39 -13.12
N SER A 59 -9.64 -7.38 -12.66
CA SER A 59 -10.81 -7.34 -13.53
C SER A 59 -11.31 -5.90 -13.69
N SER A 60 -11.93 -5.59 -14.82
CA SER A 60 -12.45 -4.24 -15.12
C SER A 60 -13.47 -3.71 -14.11
N ASN A 61 -14.11 -4.59 -13.33
CA ASN A 61 -15.05 -4.27 -12.26
C ASN A 61 -14.40 -4.18 -10.87
N SER A 62 -13.07 -4.20 -10.78
CA SER A 62 -12.36 -4.37 -9.50
C SER A 62 -11.71 -3.10 -8.93
N SER A 63 -11.99 -1.93 -9.50
CA SER A 63 -11.54 -0.64 -8.97
C SER A 63 -11.98 -0.40 -7.51
N PRO A 64 -11.21 0.38 -6.71
CA PRO A 64 -9.93 1.02 -7.04
C PRO A 64 -8.75 0.04 -7.20
N VAL A 65 -7.72 0.49 -7.93
CA VAL A 65 -6.47 -0.24 -8.16
C VAL A 65 -5.39 0.38 -7.28
N PHE A 66 -4.94 -0.34 -6.26
CA PHE A 66 -3.97 0.19 -5.29
C PHE A 66 -2.60 -0.43 -5.48
N PHE A 67 -1.67 0.37 -6.00
CA PHE A 67 -0.24 0.05 -6.09
C PHE A 67 0.47 0.38 -4.78
N THR A 68 0.21 -0.44 -3.75
CA THR A 68 0.67 -0.23 -2.37
C THR A 68 1.64 -1.31 -1.90
N GLY A 69 2.43 -0.99 -0.89
CA GLY A 69 3.38 -1.89 -0.24
C GLY A 69 4.82 -1.58 -0.63
N ASP A 70 5.04 -1.37 -1.92
CA ASP A 70 6.34 -1.11 -2.53
C ASP A 70 6.31 0.18 -3.39
N SER A 71 7.42 0.44 -4.08
CA SER A 71 7.54 1.49 -5.11
C SER A 71 7.37 0.86 -6.49
N TYR A 72 6.48 1.44 -7.31
CA TYR A 72 6.18 0.92 -8.65
C TYR A 72 6.55 1.90 -9.75
N PHE A 73 7.08 1.38 -10.86
CA PHE A 73 7.47 2.14 -12.04
C PHE A 73 6.73 1.65 -13.29
N LEU A 74 6.42 2.56 -14.20
CA LEU A 74 5.91 2.25 -15.54
C LEU A 74 6.75 3.03 -16.56
N ASP A 75 7.31 2.35 -17.56
CA ASP A 75 8.27 2.93 -18.52
C ASP A 75 9.41 3.70 -17.86
N GLY A 76 9.97 3.15 -16.77
CA GLY A 76 11.06 3.78 -16.02
C GLY A 76 10.67 5.05 -15.26
N LYS A 77 9.38 5.38 -15.15
CA LYS A 77 8.87 6.50 -14.35
C LYS A 77 8.17 6.00 -13.09
N LEU A 78 8.49 6.60 -11.94
CA LEU A 78 7.85 6.31 -10.66
C LEU A 78 6.36 6.63 -10.73
N MET A 79 5.54 5.60 -10.51
CA MET A 79 4.08 5.67 -10.51
C MET A 79 3.47 5.58 -9.12
N SER A 80 4.08 4.82 -8.21
CA SER A 80 3.66 4.81 -6.81
C SER A 80 4.82 4.60 -5.86
N ILE A 81 4.64 5.08 -4.64
CA ILE A 81 5.55 4.86 -3.51
C ILE A 81 4.73 4.69 -2.24
N THR A 82 5.11 3.71 -1.42
CA THR A 82 4.48 3.45 -0.13
C THR A 82 5.50 3.59 0.99
N ILE A 83 5.15 4.34 2.03
CA ILE A 83 5.89 4.34 3.29
C ILE A 83 5.07 3.64 4.37
N ASN A 84 5.73 2.79 5.15
CA ASN A 84 5.10 2.06 6.24
C ASN A 84 5.67 2.55 7.58
N SER A 85 4.80 2.62 8.58
CA SER A 85 5.24 2.79 9.97
C SER A 85 6.10 1.61 10.43
N LEU A 86 6.90 1.81 11.48
CA LEU A 86 7.57 0.70 12.13
C LEU A 86 6.55 -0.31 12.68
N PRO A 87 6.85 -1.62 12.61
CA PRO A 87 6.01 -2.63 13.24
C PRO A 87 5.91 -2.40 14.75
N SER A 88 4.79 -2.80 15.34
CA SER A 88 4.61 -2.77 16.79
C SER A 88 5.52 -3.81 17.46
N ASP A 89 6.20 -3.42 18.53
CA ASP A 89 7.02 -4.33 19.34
C ASP A 89 6.18 -5.44 20.02
N GLU A 90 4.86 -5.28 20.08
CA GLU A 90 3.91 -6.16 20.78
C GLU A 90 3.55 -7.45 20.01
N SER A 91 3.66 -7.47 18.68
CA SER A 91 3.42 -8.66 17.85
C SER A 91 3.74 -8.36 16.38
N MET A 92 4.41 -9.28 15.69
CA MET A 92 4.65 -9.18 14.24
C MET A 92 3.44 -9.63 13.39
N MET A 93 2.44 -10.26 13.98
CA MET A 93 1.30 -10.85 13.25
C MET A 93 -0.01 -10.26 13.79
N CYS A 94 -0.60 -9.32 13.05
CA CYS A 94 -1.94 -8.78 13.32
C CYS A 94 -3.02 -9.41 12.42
N TYR A 95 -2.65 -9.70 11.18
CA TYR A 95 -3.52 -10.17 10.11
C TYR A 95 -2.94 -11.45 9.51
N MET A 96 -3.78 -12.44 9.26
CA MET A 96 -3.36 -13.71 8.64
C MET A 96 -4.23 -13.98 7.40
N PRO A 97 -3.65 -14.27 6.23
CA PRO A 97 -4.44 -14.54 5.02
C PRO A 97 -5.44 -15.67 5.24
N ASN A 98 -6.68 -15.47 4.82
CA ASN A 98 -7.73 -16.48 4.88
C ASN A 98 -7.93 -17.13 3.50
N PHE A 99 -7.06 -18.10 3.19
CA PHE A 99 -7.00 -18.78 1.89
C PHE A 99 -8.30 -19.52 1.48
N LEU A 100 -9.15 -19.88 2.45
CA LEU A 100 -10.42 -20.55 2.15
C LEU A 100 -11.50 -19.57 1.65
N SER A 101 -11.40 -18.30 2.04
CA SER A 101 -12.36 -17.26 1.67
C SER A 101 -12.00 -16.50 0.39
N THR A 102 -10.80 -16.70 -0.16
CA THR A 102 -10.31 -16.01 -1.36
C THR A 102 -10.79 -16.66 -2.67
N MET A 103 -11.42 -17.83 -2.64
CA MET A 103 -11.79 -18.57 -3.86
C MET A 103 -12.90 -17.90 -4.70
N ASP A 104 -13.75 -17.07 -4.08
CA ASP A 104 -14.88 -16.40 -4.75
C ASP A 104 -14.68 -14.89 -4.93
N LEU A 105 -13.50 -14.37 -4.60
CA LEU A 105 -13.22 -12.93 -4.68
C LEU A 105 -12.57 -12.56 -6.03
N PRO A 106 -12.78 -11.32 -6.52
CA PRO A 106 -11.93 -10.75 -7.55
C PRO A 106 -10.45 -10.92 -7.16
N LYS A 107 -9.59 -11.22 -8.14
CA LYS A 107 -8.17 -11.54 -7.91
C LYS A 107 -7.37 -10.46 -7.17
N ASN A 108 -7.82 -9.20 -7.21
CA ASN A 108 -7.21 -8.08 -6.50
C ASN A 108 -7.75 -7.85 -5.09
N ARG A 109 -8.62 -8.76 -4.60
CA ARG A 109 -9.19 -8.70 -3.26
C ARG A 109 -8.70 -9.86 -2.41
N ALA A 110 -8.45 -9.56 -1.14
CA ALA A 110 -8.05 -10.55 -0.16
C ALA A 110 -8.91 -10.43 1.11
N VAL A 111 -8.88 -11.48 1.92
CA VAL A 111 -9.49 -11.50 3.26
C VAL A 111 -8.44 -11.98 4.23
N PHE A 112 -8.38 -11.30 5.37
CA PHE A 112 -7.48 -11.62 6.46
C PHE A 112 -8.27 -11.86 7.74
N ASP A 113 -7.90 -12.90 8.47
CA ASP A 113 -8.34 -13.08 9.86
C ASP A 113 -7.54 -12.16 10.77
N ILE A 114 -8.20 -11.61 11.79
CA ILE A 114 -7.54 -10.80 12.82
C ILE A 114 -7.08 -11.72 13.94
N SER A 115 -5.77 -11.87 14.06
CA SER A 115 -5.11 -12.68 15.08
C SER A 115 -4.80 -11.88 16.35
N ASN A 116 -4.69 -10.55 16.25
CA ASN A 116 -4.48 -9.66 17.39
C ASN A 116 -5.44 -8.45 17.36
N VAL A 117 -6.57 -8.57 18.08
CA VAL A 117 -7.60 -7.52 18.17
C VAL A 117 -7.09 -6.24 18.83
N ALA A 118 -6.20 -6.35 19.82
CA ALA A 118 -5.65 -5.18 20.50
C ALA A 118 -4.79 -4.35 19.55
N LEU A 119 -3.88 -5.00 18.81
CA LEU A 119 -3.05 -4.37 17.80
C LEU A 119 -3.90 -3.80 16.65
N HIS A 120 -4.91 -4.54 16.18
CA HIS A 120 -5.85 -4.04 15.18
C HIS A 120 -6.51 -2.72 15.60
N ASN A 121 -7.07 -2.66 16.81
CA ASN A 121 -7.72 -1.45 17.33
C ASN A 121 -6.72 -0.29 17.54
N LYS A 122 -5.46 -0.60 17.90
CA LYS A 122 -4.36 0.37 18.00
C LYS A 122 -4.02 0.97 16.64
N LEU A 123 -3.92 0.13 15.60
CA LEU A 123 -3.68 0.56 14.22
C LEU A 123 -4.83 1.43 13.69
N ILE A 124 -6.09 1.11 14.00
CA ILE A 124 -7.24 1.98 13.66
C ILE A 124 -7.09 3.36 14.31
N ASN A 125 -6.70 3.42 15.59
CA ASN A 125 -6.51 4.71 16.26
C ASN A 125 -5.37 5.52 15.62
N GLN A 126 -4.26 4.86 15.28
CA GLN A 126 -3.15 5.50 14.57
C GLN A 126 -3.57 6.01 13.19
N ALA A 127 -4.32 5.20 12.42
CA ALA A 127 -4.86 5.61 11.14
C ALA A 127 -5.83 6.79 11.29
N ASN A 128 -6.70 6.81 12.30
CA ASN A 128 -7.59 7.94 12.53
C ASN A 128 -6.85 9.23 12.94
N ASN A 129 -5.77 9.13 13.71
CA ASN A 129 -4.94 10.29 14.04
C ASN A 129 -4.22 10.82 12.79
N LEU A 130 -3.70 9.93 11.94
CA LEU A 130 -3.12 10.32 10.65
C LEU A 130 -4.16 10.90 9.71
N PHE A 131 -5.39 10.38 9.71
CA PHE A 131 -6.49 10.92 8.89
C PHE A 131 -6.74 12.40 9.20
N ILE A 132 -6.78 12.78 10.48
CA ILE A 132 -6.93 14.18 10.89
C ILE A 132 -5.75 15.01 10.38
N TYR A 133 -4.52 14.57 10.66
CA TYR A 133 -3.29 15.26 10.24
C TYR A 133 -3.20 15.43 8.71
N LEU A 134 -3.51 14.38 7.94
CA LEU A 134 -3.47 14.42 6.48
C LEU A 134 -4.62 15.26 5.91
N SER A 135 -5.77 15.32 6.59
CA SER A 135 -6.87 16.21 6.19
C SER A 135 -6.55 17.68 6.44
N GLU A 136 -5.80 18.00 7.50
CA GLU A 136 -5.28 19.35 7.70
C GLU A 136 -4.27 19.74 6.60
N LYS A 137 -3.45 18.77 6.17
CA LYS A 137 -2.40 18.99 5.17
C LYS A 137 -2.91 19.04 3.72
N TYR A 138 -3.83 18.15 3.35
CA TYR A 138 -4.29 17.95 1.97
C TYR A 138 -5.76 18.34 1.75
N GLY A 139 -6.45 18.80 2.79
CA GLY A 139 -7.86 19.18 2.73
C GLY A 139 -8.82 18.00 2.90
N LYS A 140 -10.06 18.18 2.44
CA LYS A 140 -11.11 17.16 2.59
C LYS A 140 -10.76 15.90 1.77
N PRO A 141 -10.90 14.68 2.33
CA PRO A 141 -10.72 13.45 1.57
C PRO A 141 -11.75 13.34 0.43
N ILE A 142 -11.33 12.72 -0.67
CA ILE A 142 -12.21 12.41 -1.81
C ILE A 142 -13.00 11.13 -1.57
N GLU A 143 -12.49 10.22 -0.74
CA GLU A 143 -13.15 8.97 -0.37
C GLU A 143 -12.71 8.55 1.04
N GLU A 144 -13.64 7.97 1.79
CA GLU A 144 -13.40 7.46 3.14
C GLU A 144 -13.93 6.04 3.28
N TYR A 145 -13.17 5.22 4.00
CA TYR A 145 -13.52 3.84 4.27
C TYR A 145 -13.66 3.62 5.76
N GLU A 146 -14.74 2.94 6.16
CA GLU A 146 -14.95 2.56 7.56
C GLU A 146 -14.09 1.34 7.90
N ILE A 147 -13.26 1.47 8.94
CA ILE A 147 -12.52 0.34 9.53
C ILE A 147 -13.09 0.11 10.93
N LYS A 148 -13.72 -1.06 11.14
CA LYS A 148 -14.48 -1.34 12.36
C LYS A 148 -13.56 -1.83 13.46
N LYS A 149 -13.63 -1.19 14.62
CA LYS A 149 -13.04 -1.71 15.86
C LYS A 149 -13.74 -3.00 16.27
N LEU A 150 -12.97 -3.93 16.83
CA LEU A 150 -13.50 -5.18 17.35
C LEU A 150 -13.52 -5.18 18.88
N SER A 151 -14.53 -5.84 19.45
CA SER A 151 -14.57 -6.06 20.90
C SER A 151 -13.53 -7.11 21.29
N GLN A 152 -12.79 -6.83 22.36
CA GLN A 152 -11.89 -7.79 23.00
C GLN A 152 -12.74 -8.86 23.71
N LYS A 153 -13.19 -9.89 23.00
CA LYS A 153 -13.76 -11.08 23.66
C LYS A 153 -12.62 -11.89 24.29
N GLN A 154 -12.83 -12.39 25.51
CA GLN A 154 -11.84 -13.11 26.32
C GLN A 154 -11.30 -14.42 25.70
N ASN A 155 -11.91 -14.92 24.63
CA ASN A 155 -11.47 -16.14 23.97
C ASN A 155 -10.60 -15.79 22.76
N ASN A 156 -9.34 -16.24 22.81
CA ASN A 156 -8.26 -16.08 21.82
C ASN A 156 -8.52 -16.75 20.45
N THR A 157 -9.77 -16.80 19.99
CA THR A 157 -10.10 -17.27 18.64
C THR A 157 -9.92 -16.12 17.66
N SER A 158 -9.17 -16.36 16.58
CA SER A 158 -9.08 -15.43 15.45
C SER A 158 -10.47 -14.98 15.01
N GLN A 159 -10.64 -13.67 14.77
CA GLN A 159 -11.91 -13.12 14.34
C GLN A 159 -11.88 -12.92 12.82
N LYS A 160 -12.88 -13.47 12.13
CA LYS A 160 -13.07 -13.21 10.71
C LYS A 160 -13.36 -11.73 10.51
N TYR A 161 -12.59 -11.07 9.65
CA TYR A 161 -12.77 -9.67 9.31
C TYR A 161 -13.04 -9.52 7.82
N ASN A 162 -14.33 -9.41 7.49
CA ASN A 162 -14.81 -9.31 6.11
C ASN A 162 -14.73 -7.86 5.60
N ALA A 163 -13.55 -7.25 5.65
CA ALA A 163 -13.30 -6.01 4.93
C ALA A 163 -12.68 -6.29 3.57
N GLN A 164 -12.87 -5.37 2.63
CA GLN A 164 -12.26 -5.45 1.31
C GLN A 164 -10.80 -5.01 1.44
N TRP A 165 -9.89 -5.97 1.54
CA TRP A 165 -8.47 -5.72 1.37
C TRP A 165 -8.17 -5.65 -0.12
N TYR A 166 -7.39 -4.66 -0.51
CA TYR A 166 -6.94 -4.52 -1.88
C TYR A 166 -5.48 -4.93 -1.94
N SER A 167 -5.14 -5.82 -2.87
CA SER A 167 -3.82 -6.42 -2.94
C SER A 167 -3.34 -6.51 -4.37
N LEU A 168 -2.05 -6.22 -4.54
CA LEU A 168 -1.30 -6.37 -5.79
C LEU A 168 -0.25 -7.47 -5.75
N CYS A 169 0.32 -7.66 -4.56
CA CYS A 169 1.28 -8.70 -4.24
C CYS A 169 0.89 -9.25 -2.86
N ASN A 170 1.20 -10.52 -2.58
CA ASN A 170 0.85 -11.16 -1.30
C ASN A 170 1.37 -10.39 -0.06
N SER A 171 2.39 -9.54 -0.21
CA SER A 171 3.00 -8.74 0.86
C SER A 171 2.45 -7.30 0.98
N GLY A 172 1.70 -6.81 -0.01
CA GLY A 172 1.31 -5.40 -0.15
C GLY A 172 -0.17 -5.10 0.09
N ALA A 173 -0.95 -6.10 0.51
CA ALA A 173 -2.38 -5.93 0.76
C ALA A 173 -2.62 -4.81 1.77
N SER A 174 -3.52 -3.89 1.43
CA SER A 174 -3.86 -2.75 2.26
C SER A 174 -5.36 -2.66 2.51
N LEU A 175 -5.68 -2.20 3.72
CA LEU A 175 -7.00 -1.81 4.15
C LEU A 175 -7.07 -0.28 4.13
N PRO A 176 -7.68 0.35 3.12
CA PRO A 176 -7.68 1.79 3.00
C PRO A 176 -8.56 2.40 4.09
N ARG A 177 -8.19 3.61 4.53
CA ARG A 177 -8.95 4.43 5.48
C ARG A 177 -9.50 5.69 4.80
N ALA A 178 -8.70 6.33 3.95
CA ALA A 178 -9.12 7.52 3.23
C ALA A 178 -8.18 7.81 2.05
N LYS A 179 -8.69 8.60 1.11
CA LYS A 179 -7.96 9.08 -0.07
C LYS A 179 -8.04 10.59 -0.20
N TRP A 180 -6.96 11.20 -0.67
CA TRP A 180 -6.91 12.62 -1.04
C TRP A 180 -6.34 12.76 -2.45
N GLN A 181 -6.66 13.87 -3.10
CA GLN A 181 -6.00 14.28 -4.33
C GLN A 181 -5.13 15.50 -4.04
N SER A 182 -3.85 15.45 -4.38
CA SER A 182 -2.94 16.60 -4.26
C SER A 182 -1.93 16.62 -5.39
N ASN A 183 -1.82 17.76 -6.10
CA ASN A 183 -0.87 17.96 -7.19
C ASN A 183 -0.87 16.85 -8.26
N GLY A 184 -2.05 16.34 -8.60
CA GLY A 184 -2.19 15.26 -9.60
C GLY A 184 -1.87 13.85 -9.10
N MET A 185 -1.53 13.68 -7.82
CA MET A 185 -1.33 12.39 -7.18
C MET A 185 -2.50 12.06 -6.24
N GLU A 186 -2.89 10.79 -6.21
CA GLU A 186 -3.74 10.24 -5.17
C GLU A 186 -2.87 9.87 -3.97
N ILE A 187 -3.36 10.18 -2.78
CA ILE A 187 -2.72 9.88 -1.51
C ILE A 187 -3.64 8.93 -0.77
N VAL A 188 -3.17 7.72 -0.47
CA VAL A 188 -3.96 6.68 0.20
C VAL A 188 -3.38 6.41 1.57
N LEU A 189 -4.18 6.66 2.61
CA LEU A 189 -3.89 6.21 3.96
C LEU A 189 -4.53 4.84 4.18
N GLY A 190 -3.79 3.91 4.77
CA GLY A 190 -4.35 2.61 5.10
C GLY A 190 -3.60 1.89 6.23
N ILE A 191 -4.01 0.65 6.44
CA ILE A 191 -3.31 -0.33 7.28
C ILE A 191 -2.82 -1.44 6.36
N SER A 192 -1.52 -1.75 6.39
CA SER A 192 -0.97 -2.86 5.62
C SER A 192 -1.20 -4.20 6.33
N SER A 193 -1.24 -5.26 5.54
CA SER A 193 -1.38 -6.64 6.01
C SER A 193 -0.26 -7.07 6.96
N ASN A 194 0.90 -6.41 6.92
CA ASN A 194 2.00 -6.59 7.87
C ASN A 194 1.75 -5.94 9.24
N GLY A 195 0.56 -5.35 9.48
CA GLY A 195 0.21 -4.78 10.78
C GLY A 195 0.85 -3.43 11.05
N THR A 196 0.98 -2.59 10.01
CA THR A 196 1.51 -1.21 10.12
C THR A 196 0.53 -0.23 9.48
N VAL A 197 0.51 1.03 9.90
CA VAL A 197 -0.14 2.09 9.11
C VAL A 197 0.75 2.48 7.93
N SER A 198 0.15 2.75 6.78
CA SER A 198 0.84 3.07 5.53
C SER A 198 0.29 4.34 4.89
N ILE A 199 1.16 5.07 4.21
CA ILE A 199 0.79 6.21 3.36
C ILE A 199 1.37 5.94 1.98
N SER A 200 0.51 5.92 0.97
CA SER A 200 0.90 5.68 -0.41
C SER A 200 0.62 6.91 -1.25
N PHE A 201 1.54 7.24 -2.14
CA PHE A 201 1.37 8.30 -3.14
C PHE A 201 1.41 7.62 -4.50
N LEU A 202 0.37 7.81 -5.31
CA LEU A 202 0.28 7.15 -6.60
C LEU A 202 -0.32 8.05 -7.69
N ASN A 203 0.14 7.82 -8.91
CA ASN A 203 -0.43 8.41 -10.11
C ASN A 203 -1.65 7.58 -10.55
N GLU A 204 -2.81 7.87 -9.95
CA GLU A 204 -4.06 7.13 -10.20
C GLU A 204 -4.43 7.08 -11.69
N LYS A 205 -4.19 8.17 -12.43
CA LYS A 205 -4.53 8.23 -13.86
C LYS A 205 -3.75 7.18 -14.66
N GLU A 206 -2.43 7.14 -14.49
CA GLU A 206 -1.56 6.21 -15.20
C GLU A 206 -1.74 4.76 -14.72
N LEU A 207 -2.04 4.59 -13.44
CA LEU A 207 -2.29 3.28 -12.82
C LEU A 207 -3.76 2.84 -12.89
N SER A 208 -4.65 3.63 -13.50
CA SER A 208 -6.06 3.29 -13.63
C SER A 208 -6.21 2.06 -14.51
N TYR A 209 -7.20 1.22 -14.21
CA TYR A 209 -7.49 0.04 -15.02
C TYR A 209 -7.59 0.39 -16.51
N SER A 210 -8.28 1.49 -16.85
CA SER A 210 -8.48 1.91 -18.24
C SER A 210 -7.19 2.30 -18.98
N ASN A 211 -6.19 2.84 -18.27
CA ASN A 211 -4.90 3.18 -18.87
C ASN A 211 -4.02 1.94 -19.00
N LEU A 212 -3.91 1.14 -17.93
CA LEU A 212 -3.14 -0.11 -17.95
C LEU A 212 -3.69 -1.10 -18.97
N GLU A 213 -5.01 -1.15 -19.14
CA GLU A 213 -5.65 -1.96 -20.17
C GLU A 213 -5.21 -1.55 -21.59
N LYS A 214 -5.14 -0.25 -21.88
CA LYS A 214 -4.64 0.23 -23.19
C LYS A 214 -3.15 0.00 -23.36
N TYR A 215 -2.40 0.10 -22.26
CA TYR A 215 -0.95 -0.05 -22.25
C TYR A 215 -0.53 -1.51 -22.48
N PHE A 216 -1.19 -2.47 -21.82
CA PHE A 216 -0.83 -3.89 -21.90
C PHE A 216 -1.61 -4.68 -22.96
N LYS A 217 -2.75 -4.19 -23.47
CA LYS A 217 -3.43 -4.88 -24.57
C LYS A 217 -2.55 -4.87 -25.82
N PRO A 218 -2.40 -6.01 -26.52
CA PRO A 218 -1.75 -6.03 -27.82
C PRO A 218 -2.48 -5.05 -28.74
N THR A 219 -1.77 -4.09 -29.31
CA THR A 219 -2.36 -3.31 -30.40
C THR A 219 -2.50 -4.27 -31.57
N GLU A 220 -3.69 -4.39 -32.18
CA GLU A 220 -3.99 -5.31 -33.32
C GLU A 220 -3.04 -5.19 -34.54
N ARG A 221 -2.05 -4.29 -34.51
CA ARG A 221 -1.06 -4.08 -35.56
C ARG A 221 0.07 -5.10 -35.61
N GLU A 222 0.34 -5.87 -34.56
CA GLU A 222 1.45 -6.85 -34.58
C GLU A 222 1.08 -8.23 -35.15
N GLN A 223 -0.19 -8.48 -35.48
CA GLN A 223 -0.61 -9.74 -36.12
C GLN A 223 -0.64 -9.71 -37.66
N LYS A 224 -0.08 -8.67 -38.30
CA LYS A 224 0.22 -8.70 -39.74
C LYS A 224 1.69 -9.02 -40.00
N ILE A 225 2.19 -10.12 -39.43
CA ILE A 225 3.33 -10.79 -40.04
C ILE A 225 2.83 -11.35 -41.37
N THR A 226 3.22 -10.65 -42.43
CA THR A 226 2.93 -11.01 -43.81
C THR A 226 3.74 -12.27 -44.10
N THR A 227 3.08 -13.41 -44.23
CA THR A 227 3.69 -14.60 -44.84
C THR A 227 3.86 -14.35 -46.32
N TRP A 228 5.12 -14.33 -46.78
CA TRP A 228 5.49 -14.43 -48.20
C TRP A 228 5.40 -15.88 -48.67
#